data_AF-A0A940YHJ4-F1
#
_entry.id   AF-A0A940YHJ4-F1
#
_cell.length_a   1.000
_cell.length_b   1.000
_cell.length_c   1.000
_cell.angle_alpha   90.00
_cell.angle_beta   90.00
_cell.angle_gamma   90.00
#
_symmetry.space_group_name_H-M   'P 1'
#
loop_
_entity.id
_entity.type
_entity.pdbx_description
1 polymer ?
#
loop_
_entity_poly.entity_id
_entity_poly.type
_entity_poly.pdbx_seq_one_letter_code
_entity_poly.pdbx_strand_id
1 'polypeptide(L)'
;MNTEPEDSNPSPHPHLAEVIDASRRSALRHGVALAAAGWAAPLAAAATPSLIGFKPVPVSRADTVSVPEGYTTQVIAPWGDPVGLAGAMPAFRWDAGNSADEQAAQLGMHHDGLHFFSLDGSRSGLLVMNHEYVDPDLLFPDGRAGWNAEKVRKSQAAHGVSVIEVREQGGRWDVVRPSRHARRITASTPMAVGGPAAGHPLLRTAADPKGERILGTFNNCASGITPWGTYLTCEENFIGYFQPPPEPDAHQRRWGLRAGEQAWLGWHLHDERFDAGRHPNEPNRFGWVVEIDPFDPASTPVKRTALGRAAHEGATTVRTRDGRAVVYMGEDAANEYLYRFVSRDKIQPGGARANATLLDHGTLSVARFDADGRGRWLPLVHGQGPLTAANGFADQGEVLVKARQASDLLGATKMDRPEWTAVDHDGWVYSTLTNHSRRGTEGQPAPDAANPRARNTMGQIIRWKEDGDHDGEAFRWNHFVLAGDPAAERPEARGNIRGDAFGCPDGLWVDGRGVLWVQTDMSSSVMGRGEHAGLGNNAMLAADPASGEVRRFLVGPVGCEITGATGTPDGRTMFINIQHPGEAPGERNDPAQPRRFSNWPDQRPDGRPRSATLVIRRADGGPVGS
;
A
#
# COMPACT_ATOMS: atom_id res chain seq x y z
N MET A 1 -10.48 -11.85 -10.09
CA MET A 1 -11.05 -10.76 -10.90
C MET A 1 -10.21 -10.69 -12.18
N ASN A 2 -10.65 -10.06 -13.26
CA ASN A 2 -9.75 -9.86 -14.41
C ASN A 2 -8.76 -8.76 -14.00
N THR A 3 -7.55 -9.14 -13.58
CA THR A 3 -6.48 -8.26 -13.09
C THR A 3 -5.75 -7.53 -14.21
N GLU A 4 -6.52 -6.80 -15.02
CA GLU A 4 -5.93 -5.56 -15.53
C GLU A 4 -6.03 -4.52 -14.41
N PRO A 5 -4.90 -3.95 -13.95
CA PRO A 5 -4.94 -2.93 -12.91
C PRO A 5 -5.85 -1.77 -13.32
N GLU A 6 -6.46 -1.11 -12.33
CA GLU A 6 -7.34 0.02 -12.58
C GLU A 6 -6.62 1.05 -13.46
N ASP A 7 -7.23 1.40 -14.59
CA ASP A 7 -6.73 2.40 -15.52
C ASP A 7 -7.91 3.25 -15.97
N SER A 8 -8.05 4.37 -15.28
CA SER A 8 -9.15 5.29 -15.46
C SER A 8 -8.69 6.70 -15.78
N ASN A 9 -7.43 6.87 -16.17
CA ASN A 9 -6.84 8.15 -16.55
C ASN A 9 -6.75 8.31 -18.08
N PRO A 10 -7.84 8.73 -18.76
CA PRO A 10 -7.84 8.97 -20.19
C PRO A 10 -7.25 10.35 -20.57
N SER A 11 -6.64 11.07 -19.62
CA SER A 11 -6.25 12.47 -19.85
C SER A 11 -5.25 12.59 -21.01
N PRO A 12 -5.50 13.47 -22.00
CA PRO A 12 -4.64 13.63 -23.17
C PRO A 12 -3.43 14.55 -22.90
N HIS A 13 -3.18 14.95 -21.64
CA HIS A 13 -2.08 15.87 -21.34
C HIS A 13 -0.74 15.27 -21.82
N PRO A 14 -0.02 15.98 -22.71
CA PRO A 14 1.20 15.46 -23.31
C PRO A 14 2.31 15.34 -22.26
N HIS A 15 3.12 14.27 -22.35
CA HIS A 15 4.38 14.20 -21.61
C HIS A 15 5.34 15.28 -22.14
N LEU A 16 6.24 15.76 -21.28
CA LEU A 16 7.22 16.79 -21.63
C LEU A 16 8.07 16.41 -22.86
N ALA A 17 8.22 15.12 -23.20
CA ALA A 17 8.85 14.68 -24.44
C ALA A 17 8.18 15.27 -25.69
N GLU A 18 6.86 15.42 -25.71
CA GLU A 18 6.10 16.00 -26.82
C GLU A 18 6.10 17.53 -26.81
N VAL A 19 6.31 18.16 -25.64
CA VAL A 19 6.42 19.62 -25.48
C VAL A 19 7.84 20.12 -25.79
N ILE A 20 8.87 19.29 -25.55
CA ILE A 20 10.27 19.61 -25.87
C ILE A 20 10.56 19.43 -27.37
N ASP A 21 9.84 18.55 -28.07
CA ASP A 21 10.09 18.26 -29.51
C ASP A 21 9.68 19.41 -30.46
N ALA A 22 8.89 20.38 -29.97
CA ALA A 22 8.59 21.61 -30.71
C ALA A 22 9.75 22.63 -30.73
N SER A 23 10.78 22.47 -29.88
CA SER A 23 11.86 23.48 -29.72
C SER A 23 13.27 22.97 -30.03
N ARG A 24 13.46 21.68 -30.37
CA ARG A 24 14.80 21.08 -30.59
C ARG A 24 15.05 20.51 -31.98
N ARG A 25 14.47 21.15 -33.01
CA ARG A 25 14.95 20.99 -34.39
C ARG A 25 16.08 21.98 -34.71
N SER A 26 17.17 21.93 -33.95
CA SER A 26 18.42 22.62 -34.24
C SER A 26 19.51 22.15 -33.29
N ALA A 27 20.62 21.68 -33.86
CA ALA A 27 21.90 21.31 -33.23
C ALA A 27 22.01 19.87 -32.69
N LEU A 28 22.35 18.94 -33.59
CA LEU A 28 23.31 17.85 -33.32
C LEU A 28 23.82 17.25 -34.65
N ARG A 29 24.82 17.90 -35.24
CA ARG A 29 25.82 17.30 -36.13
C ARG A 29 27.16 18.01 -35.86
N HIS A 30 28.25 17.24 -35.90
CA HIS A 30 29.66 17.56 -35.59
C HIS A 30 29.97 17.54 -34.07
N GLY A 31 30.92 16.80 -33.52
CA GLY A 31 32.00 15.96 -34.07
C GLY A 31 33.23 16.02 -33.15
N VAL A 32 33.54 14.92 -32.46
CA VAL A 32 34.86 14.35 -32.07
C VAL A 32 35.93 15.18 -31.30
N ALA A 33 36.22 14.67 -30.08
CA ALA A 33 37.48 14.46 -29.33
C ALA A 33 38.49 15.59 -29.01
N LEU A 34 38.91 15.64 -27.73
CA LEU A 34 40.31 15.61 -27.31
C LEU A 34 40.45 15.21 -25.83
N ALA A 35 41.42 14.33 -25.55
CA ALA A 35 41.75 13.77 -24.25
C ALA A 35 42.68 14.68 -23.43
N ALA A 36 42.56 14.63 -22.11
CA ALA A 36 43.64 14.99 -21.19
C ALA A 36 43.60 14.07 -19.96
N ALA A 37 44.68 13.31 -19.80
CA ALA A 37 44.94 12.44 -18.66
C ALA A 37 45.34 13.26 -17.43
N GLY A 38 44.78 12.93 -16.27
CA GLY A 38 45.19 13.45 -14.97
C GLY A 38 45.20 12.31 -13.97
N TRP A 39 46.37 12.05 -13.38
CA TRP A 39 46.61 11.01 -12.39
C TRP A 39 45.76 11.21 -11.13
N ALA A 40 45.03 10.17 -10.72
CA ALA A 40 44.54 10.01 -9.36
C ALA A 40 44.91 8.61 -8.90
N ALA A 41 45.75 8.52 -7.87
CA ALA A 41 46.04 7.27 -7.17
C ALA A 41 44.74 6.73 -6.55
N PRO A 42 44.52 5.40 -6.50
CA PRO A 42 43.37 4.84 -5.85
C PRO A 42 43.54 5.03 -4.33
N LEU A 43 42.80 5.98 -3.75
CA LEU A 43 42.44 5.86 -2.34
C LEU A 43 41.55 4.62 -2.26
N ALA A 44 42.07 3.55 -1.66
CA ALA A 44 41.26 2.43 -1.27
C ALA A 44 40.21 2.97 -0.29
N ALA A 45 39.00 3.23 -0.78
CA ALA A 45 37.86 3.45 0.08
C ALA A 45 37.71 2.18 0.91
N ALA A 46 37.90 2.28 2.23
CA ALA A 46 37.57 1.18 3.12
C ALA A 46 36.12 0.79 2.83
N ALA A 47 35.89 -0.45 2.40
CA ALA A 47 34.55 -0.94 2.16
C ALA A 47 33.78 -0.81 3.48
N THR A 48 32.79 0.08 3.52
CA THR A 48 31.83 0.13 4.62
C THR A 48 31.20 -1.26 4.74
N PRO A 49 31.19 -1.87 5.93
CA PRO A 49 30.51 -3.14 6.12
C PRO A 49 29.06 -3.03 5.67
N SER A 50 28.59 -3.99 4.86
CA SER A 50 27.19 -4.05 4.42
C SER A 50 26.25 -4.07 5.62
N LEU A 51 25.12 -3.38 5.51
CA LEU A 51 24.05 -3.46 6.53
C LEU A 51 23.39 -4.85 6.61
N ILE A 52 23.67 -5.71 5.63
CA ILE A 52 23.05 -7.02 5.44
C ILE A 52 23.98 -8.13 5.95
N GLY A 53 23.67 -8.67 7.13
CA GLY A 53 24.50 -9.66 7.82
C GLY A 53 24.13 -11.14 7.61
N PHE A 54 23.13 -11.43 6.77
CA PHE A 54 22.67 -12.80 6.52
C PHE A 54 23.03 -13.30 5.11
N LYS A 55 23.07 -14.63 4.94
CA LYS A 55 23.14 -15.28 3.62
C LYS A 55 21.76 -15.32 2.98
N PRO A 56 21.62 -14.98 1.69
CA PRO A 56 20.32 -14.92 1.05
C PRO A 56 19.67 -16.31 0.98
N VAL A 57 18.33 -16.33 1.04
CA VAL A 57 17.55 -17.55 0.77
C VAL A 57 17.37 -17.74 -0.74
N PRO A 58 17.42 -19.00 -1.23
CA PRO A 58 17.16 -19.28 -2.64
C PRO A 58 15.69 -18.99 -2.98
N VAL A 59 15.44 -18.77 -4.27
CA VAL A 59 14.09 -18.78 -4.83
C VAL A 59 13.40 -20.11 -4.50
N SER A 60 12.12 -20.06 -4.14
CA SER A 60 11.31 -21.24 -3.83
C SER A 60 9.92 -21.14 -4.45
N ARG A 61 9.29 -22.29 -4.66
CA ARG A 61 7.89 -22.46 -5.05
C ARG A 61 7.12 -23.35 -4.07
N ALA A 62 7.71 -23.61 -2.90
CA ALA A 62 7.14 -24.48 -1.89
C ALA A 62 5.98 -23.80 -1.16
N ASP A 63 5.03 -24.59 -0.66
CA ASP A 63 3.94 -24.10 0.19
C ASP A 63 4.38 -23.93 1.65
N THR A 64 5.48 -23.20 1.84
CA THR A 64 6.12 -22.96 3.13
C THR A 64 6.72 -21.56 3.17
N VAL A 65 7.06 -21.09 4.37
CA VAL A 65 7.87 -19.89 4.54
C VAL A 65 9.33 -20.30 4.73
N SER A 66 10.23 -19.66 4.00
CA SER A 66 11.69 -19.85 4.14
C SER A 66 12.34 -18.56 4.62
N VAL A 67 13.25 -18.65 5.59
CA VAL A 67 14.06 -17.55 6.14
C VAL A 67 15.53 -17.96 6.20
N PRO A 68 16.50 -17.04 6.39
CA PRO A 68 17.91 -17.39 6.37
C PRO A 68 18.29 -18.34 7.50
N GLU A 69 19.40 -19.06 7.32
CA GLU A 69 19.99 -19.87 8.38
C GLU A 69 20.22 -19.03 9.66
N GLY A 70 19.90 -19.60 10.82
CA GLY A 70 19.99 -18.91 12.11
C GLY A 70 18.79 -18.03 12.45
N TYR A 71 17.72 -18.04 11.65
CA TYR A 71 16.44 -17.39 11.96
C TYR A 71 15.34 -18.40 12.27
N THR A 72 14.36 -17.99 13.06
CA THR A 72 13.17 -18.76 13.42
C THR A 72 11.91 -18.00 13.04
N THR A 73 10.86 -18.72 12.64
CA THR A 73 9.53 -18.16 12.37
C THR A 73 8.47 -18.70 13.35
N GLN A 74 7.51 -17.87 13.72
CA GLN A 74 6.34 -18.25 14.50
C GLN A 74 5.08 -17.57 13.94
N VAL A 75 4.01 -18.33 13.66
CA VAL A 75 2.69 -17.79 13.30
C VAL A 75 1.96 -17.37 14.57
N ILE A 76 1.41 -16.16 14.64
CA ILE A 76 0.73 -15.66 15.87
C ILE A 76 -0.70 -15.12 15.67
N ALA A 77 -1.04 -14.67 14.46
CA ALA A 77 -2.30 -13.97 14.22
C ALA A 77 -2.91 -14.36 12.85
N PRO A 78 -3.31 -15.62 12.65
CA PRO A 78 -3.96 -16.03 11.41
C PRO A 78 -5.41 -15.52 11.32
N TRP A 79 -5.93 -15.35 10.10
CA TRP A 79 -7.32 -14.96 9.83
C TRP A 79 -8.29 -15.83 10.63
N GLY A 80 -9.33 -15.20 11.18
CA GLY A 80 -10.39 -15.88 11.91
C GLY A 80 -10.07 -16.17 13.37
N ASP A 81 -8.83 -15.98 13.83
CA ASP A 81 -8.53 -16.02 15.26
C ASP A 81 -9.17 -14.82 15.98
N PRO A 82 -9.68 -14.97 17.22
CA PRO A 82 -10.31 -13.87 17.94
C PRO A 82 -9.33 -12.73 18.21
N VAL A 83 -9.77 -11.47 18.12
CA VAL A 83 -8.89 -10.31 18.43
C VAL A 83 -8.67 -10.08 19.93
N GLY A 84 -9.46 -10.74 20.78
CA GLY A 84 -9.37 -10.62 22.24
C GLY A 84 -10.41 -9.71 22.88
N LEU A 85 -11.55 -9.47 22.23
CA LEU A 85 -12.68 -8.75 22.84
C LEU A 85 -13.21 -9.51 24.05
N ALA A 86 -13.31 -8.83 25.20
CA ALA A 86 -13.85 -9.43 26.41
C ALA A 86 -15.29 -9.93 26.18
N GLY A 87 -15.54 -11.22 26.45
CA GLY A 87 -16.86 -11.85 26.24
C GLY A 87 -17.19 -12.26 24.79
N ALA A 88 -16.33 -11.92 23.81
CA ALA A 88 -16.53 -12.26 22.40
C ALA A 88 -15.21 -12.79 21.79
N MET A 89 -14.92 -14.07 22.02
CA MET A 89 -13.71 -14.75 21.51
C MET A 89 -14.08 -16.03 20.76
N PRO A 90 -14.84 -15.95 19.66
CA PRO A 90 -15.23 -17.13 18.90
C PRO A 90 -14.00 -17.80 18.26
N ALA A 91 -13.88 -19.11 18.44
CA ALA A 91 -12.86 -19.89 17.75
C ALA A 91 -13.14 -19.91 16.24
N PHE A 92 -12.06 -19.93 15.45
CA PHE A 92 -12.17 -20.18 14.02
C PHE A 92 -12.75 -21.58 13.77
N ARG A 93 -13.73 -21.66 12.88
CA ARG A 93 -14.26 -22.93 12.38
C ARG A 93 -13.51 -23.28 11.10
N TRP A 94 -12.94 -24.47 11.03
CA TRP A 94 -12.02 -24.87 9.96
C TRP A 94 -12.64 -24.91 8.56
N ASP A 95 -13.97 -25.02 8.49
CA ASP A 95 -14.75 -24.88 7.25
C ASP A 95 -15.06 -23.42 6.88
N ALA A 96 -14.56 -22.46 7.66
CA ALA A 96 -14.92 -21.04 7.64
C ALA A 96 -16.41 -20.77 7.90
N GLY A 97 -17.14 -21.67 8.57
CA GLY A 97 -18.57 -21.53 8.87
C GLY A 97 -18.93 -20.52 9.99
N ASN A 98 -18.02 -19.64 10.38
CA ASN A 98 -18.30 -18.58 11.36
C ASN A 98 -19.34 -17.59 10.82
N SER A 99 -20.16 -17.02 11.71
CA SER A 99 -21.14 -15.98 11.34
C SER A 99 -20.50 -14.61 11.12
N ALA A 100 -21.25 -13.68 10.52
CA ALA A 100 -20.86 -12.27 10.43
C ALA A 100 -20.50 -11.65 11.79
N ASP A 101 -21.28 -11.95 12.84
CA ASP A 101 -21.05 -11.39 14.18
C ASP A 101 -19.81 -11.99 14.83
N GLU A 102 -19.54 -13.28 14.60
CA GLU A 102 -18.28 -13.91 15.03
C GLU A 102 -17.09 -13.31 14.27
N GLN A 103 -17.20 -13.14 12.95
CA GLN A 103 -16.15 -12.53 12.13
C GLN A 103 -15.84 -11.09 12.57
N ALA A 104 -16.84 -10.32 13.03
CA ALA A 104 -16.66 -8.99 13.59
C ALA A 104 -15.86 -8.96 14.92
N ALA A 105 -15.64 -10.12 15.55
CA ALA A 105 -14.79 -10.30 16.74
C ALA A 105 -13.48 -11.06 16.45
N GLN A 106 -13.25 -11.44 15.19
CA GLN A 106 -12.07 -12.18 14.73
C GLN A 106 -11.16 -11.28 13.90
N LEU A 107 -9.90 -11.66 13.72
CA LEU A 107 -9.02 -11.06 12.73
C LEU A 107 -9.69 -11.16 11.35
N GLY A 108 -9.59 -10.09 10.57
CA GLY A 108 -10.08 -10.07 9.19
C GLY A 108 -9.24 -10.94 8.27
N MET A 109 -9.62 -10.95 7.00
CA MET A 109 -8.97 -11.74 5.96
C MET A 109 -8.00 -10.85 5.18
N HIS A 110 -6.93 -11.45 4.64
CA HIS A 110 -5.93 -10.76 3.81
C HIS A 110 -5.27 -9.60 4.54
N HIS A 111 -4.41 -9.98 5.50
CA HIS A 111 -3.63 -9.07 6.33
C HIS A 111 -2.64 -8.28 5.49
N ASP A 112 -2.67 -6.95 5.62
CA ASP A 112 -1.84 -6.05 4.80
C ASP A 112 -0.97 -5.12 5.67
N GLY A 113 -1.10 -3.79 5.54
CA GLY A 113 -0.38 -2.79 6.32
C GLY A 113 -0.32 -3.15 7.80
N LEU A 114 0.86 -3.01 8.41
CA LEU A 114 1.16 -3.55 9.73
C LEU A 114 2.06 -2.61 10.53
N HIS A 115 1.75 -2.40 11.82
CA HIS A 115 2.68 -1.74 12.72
C HIS A 115 2.61 -2.20 14.17
N PHE A 116 3.78 -2.18 14.83
CA PHE A 116 3.95 -2.50 16.24
C PHE A 116 4.12 -1.22 17.07
N PHE A 117 3.12 -0.90 17.87
CA PHE A 117 3.17 0.19 18.85
C PHE A 117 3.62 -0.37 20.21
N SER A 118 4.78 0.05 20.69
CA SER A 118 5.31 -0.39 21.98
C SER A 118 4.40 0.01 23.16
N LEU A 119 4.12 -0.95 24.06
CA LEU A 119 3.49 -0.70 25.36
C LEU A 119 4.52 -0.79 26.50
N ASP A 120 5.42 -1.76 26.41
CA ASP A 120 6.52 -1.97 27.36
C ASP A 120 7.78 -2.41 26.59
N GLY A 121 8.53 -1.41 26.14
CA GLY A 121 9.78 -1.60 25.40
C GLY A 121 9.60 -2.50 24.18
N SER A 122 10.36 -3.59 24.13
CA SER A 122 10.36 -4.53 23.01
C SER A 122 9.69 -5.87 23.33
N ARG A 123 9.01 -5.98 24.48
CA ARG A 123 8.41 -7.25 24.94
C ARG A 123 6.89 -7.25 24.95
N SER A 124 6.24 -6.10 24.85
CA SER A 124 4.80 -6.06 24.61
C SER A 124 4.39 -4.79 23.87
N GLY A 125 3.30 -4.90 23.12
CA GLY A 125 2.80 -3.81 22.31
C GLY A 125 1.45 -4.11 21.67
N LEU A 126 0.94 -3.13 20.94
CA LEU A 126 -0.20 -3.29 20.05
C LEU A 126 0.30 -3.59 18.65
N LEU A 127 -0.25 -4.63 18.04
CA LEU A 127 -0.08 -4.90 16.63
C LEU A 127 -1.36 -4.43 15.92
N VAL A 128 -1.23 -3.40 15.10
CA VAL A 128 -2.33 -2.84 14.30
C VAL A 128 -2.12 -3.29 12.88
N MET A 129 -3.14 -3.91 12.28
CA MET A 129 -3.03 -4.50 10.95
C MET A 129 -4.30 -4.30 10.13
N ASN A 130 -4.11 -4.04 8.84
CA ASN A 130 -5.19 -3.92 7.88
C ASN A 130 -5.66 -5.30 7.40
N HIS A 131 -6.90 -5.34 6.91
CA HIS A 131 -7.56 -6.49 6.28
C HIS A 131 -8.18 -5.98 4.98
N GLU A 132 -7.47 -6.22 3.90
CA GLU A 132 -7.68 -5.51 2.65
C GLU A 132 -8.92 -6.00 1.91
N TYR A 133 -8.96 -7.28 1.59
CA TYR A 133 -10.08 -7.88 0.86
C TYR A 133 -10.43 -9.27 1.37
N VAL A 134 -11.35 -9.93 0.69
CA VAL A 134 -11.72 -11.32 0.99
C VAL A 134 -11.71 -12.13 -0.28
N ASP A 135 -11.43 -13.42 -0.14
CA ASP A 135 -11.82 -14.42 -1.13
C ASP A 135 -13.14 -15.07 -0.70
N PRO A 136 -14.29 -14.77 -1.35
CA PRO A 136 -15.57 -15.39 -1.00
C PRO A 136 -15.57 -16.91 -1.12
N ASP A 137 -14.78 -17.47 -2.04
CA ASP A 137 -14.71 -18.91 -2.26
C ASP A 137 -13.95 -19.62 -1.12
N LEU A 138 -13.18 -18.88 -0.31
CA LEU A 138 -12.53 -19.35 0.91
C LEU A 138 -13.19 -18.84 2.21
N LEU A 139 -13.89 -17.70 2.18
CA LEU A 139 -14.58 -17.10 3.34
C LEU A 139 -15.86 -17.85 3.74
N PHE A 140 -16.49 -18.55 2.81
CA PHE A 140 -17.75 -19.27 3.03
C PHE A 140 -17.61 -20.78 2.76
N PRO A 141 -18.24 -21.66 3.55
CA PRO A 141 -18.22 -23.10 3.31
C PRO A 141 -18.57 -23.51 1.88
N ASP A 142 -19.56 -22.83 1.30
CA ASP A 142 -20.15 -23.04 -0.02
C ASP A 142 -19.80 -21.93 -1.03
N GLY A 143 -18.80 -21.11 -0.72
CA GLY A 143 -18.36 -19.98 -1.54
C GLY A 143 -19.49 -18.98 -1.81
N ARG A 144 -19.67 -18.62 -3.09
CA ARG A 144 -20.67 -17.63 -3.53
C ARG A 144 -22.11 -18.15 -3.65
N ALA A 145 -22.35 -19.46 -3.49
CA ALA A 145 -23.69 -20.04 -3.61
C ALA A 145 -24.68 -19.40 -2.61
N GLY A 146 -25.95 -19.20 -2.99
CA GLY A 146 -26.96 -18.66 -2.06
C GLY A 146 -26.62 -17.28 -1.47
N TRP A 147 -25.97 -16.40 -2.24
CA TRP A 147 -25.55 -15.07 -1.80
C TRP A 147 -26.69 -14.28 -1.15
N ASN A 148 -26.47 -13.85 0.11
CA ASN A 148 -27.51 -13.26 0.96
C ASN A 148 -26.94 -12.16 1.86
N ALA A 149 -27.82 -11.49 2.61
CA ALA A 149 -27.45 -10.40 3.51
C ALA A 149 -26.46 -10.83 4.63
N GLU A 150 -26.50 -12.07 5.10
CA GLU A 150 -25.52 -12.56 6.08
C GLU A 150 -24.13 -12.63 5.45
N LYS A 151 -24.02 -13.18 4.23
CA LYS A 151 -22.73 -13.25 3.52
C LYS A 151 -22.14 -11.88 3.25
N VAL A 152 -22.99 -10.91 2.85
CA VAL A 152 -22.56 -9.52 2.70
C VAL A 152 -22.05 -8.94 4.03
N ARG A 153 -22.79 -9.12 5.14
CA ARG A 153 -22.33 -8.66 6.46
C ARG A 153 -21.03 -9.32 6.90
N LYS A 154 -20.86 -10.63 6.68
CA LYS A 154 -19.62 -11.34 7.03
C LYS A 154 -18.44 -10.86 6.18
N SER A 155 -18.66 -10.69 4.89
CA SER A 155 -17.67 -10.12 3.98
C SER A 155 -17.25 -8.73 4.46
N GLN A 156 -18.19 -7.82 4.71
CA GLN A 156 -17.93 -6.50 5.29
C GLN A 156 -17.20 -6.54 6.65
N ALA A 157 -17.53 -7.51 7.50
CA ALA A 157 -16.89 -7.71 8.80
C ALA A 157 -15.49 -8.33 8.72
N ALA A 158 -15.10 -8.89 7.58
CA ALA A 158 -13.76 -9.45 7.36
C ALA A 158 -12.76 -8.40 6.82
N HIS A 159 -13.22 -7.21 6.43
CA HIS A 159 -12.35 -6.09 6.01
C HIS A 159 -12.02 -5.17 7.20
N GLY A 160 -11.16 -4.17 6.96
CA GLY A 160 -10.94 -3.06 7.87
C GLY A 160 -9.61 -3.16 8.60
N VAL A 161 -9.63 -2.96 9.91
CA VAL A 161 -8.42 -2.94 10.76
C VAL A 161 -8.66 -3.78 12.02
N SER A 162 -7.63 -4.50 12.45
CA SER A 162 -7.56 -5.13 13.77
C SER A 162 -6.52 -4.44 14.63
N VAL A 163 -6.86 -4.17 15.90
CA VAL A 163 -5.91 -3.84 16.96
C VAL A 163 -5.86 -5.01 17.91
N ILE A 164 -4.69 -5.64 18.05
CA ILE A 164 -4.47 -6.74 19.01
C ILE A 164 -3.30 -6.39 19.93
N GLU A 165 -3.34 -6.84 21.19
CA GLU A 165 -2.18 -6.77 22.08
C GLU A 165 -1.35 -8.04 21.92
N VAL A 166 -0.03 -7.89 21.83
CA VAL A 166 0.93 -9.00 21.73
C VAL A 166 1.99 -8.88 22.83
N ARG A 167 2.47 -10.03 23.32
CA ARG A 167 3.50 -10.08 24.37
C ARG A 167 4.48 -11.22 24.16
N GLU A 168 5.74 -10.94 24.42
CA GLU A 168 6.84 -11.89 24.44
C GLU A 168 6.99 -12.50 25.84
N GLN A 169 6.96 -13.82 25.93
CA GLN A 169 7.22 -14.58 27.14
C GLN A 169 8.03 -15.84 26.81
N GLY A 170 9.18 -16.01 27.46
CA GLY A 170 9.98 -17.23 27.34
C GLY A 170 10.46 -17.52 25.91
N GLY A 171 10.77 -16.52 25.11
CA GLY A 171 11.22 -16.68 23.73
C GLY A 171 10.09 -16.71 22.70
N ARG A 172 8.82 -16.68 23.12
CA ARG A 172 7.65 -16.79 22.23
C ARG A 172 6.77 -15.55 22.32
N TRP A 173 6.15 -15.19 21.21
CA TRP A 173 5.16 -14.12 21.15
C TRP A 173 3.75 -14.70 21.14
N ASP A 174 2.87 -14.16 21.96
CA ASP A 174 1.46 -14.57 22.02
C ASP A 174 0.54 -13.34 21.91
N VAL A 175 -0.64 -13.55 21.32
CA VAL A 175 -1.72 -12.56 21.35
C VAL A 175 -2.40 -12.60 22.72
N VAL A 176 -2.48 -11.44 23.38
CA VAL A 176 -3.08 -11.29 24.71
C VAL A 176 -4.60 -11.27 24.58
N ARG A 177 -5.27 -12.26 25.17
CA ARG A 177 -6.72 -12.44 25.13
C ARG A 177 -7.27 -12.77 26.53
N PRO A 178 -8.28 -12.03 27.03
CA PRO A 178 -8.79 -10.78 26.48
C PRO A 178 -7.76 -9.64 26.60
N SER A 179 -7.88 -8.62 25.77
CA SER A 179 -7.14 -7.36 25.91
C SER A 179 -8.11 -6.18 25.96
N ARG A 180 -7.78 -5.18 26.78
CA ARG A 180 -8.53 -3.91 26.82
C ARG A 180 -8.34 -3.08 25.56
N HIS A 181 -7.30 -3.34 24.77
CA HIS A 181 -7.01 -2.63 23.52
C HIS A 181 -7.58 -3.36 22.29
N ALA A 182 -8.07 -4.59 22.46
CA ALA A 182 -8.60 -5.38 21.37
C ALA A 182 -9.72 -4.64 20.64
N ARG A 183 -9.63 -4.55 19.32
CA ARG A 183 -10.62 -3.82 18.50
C ARG A 183 -10.70 -4.36 17.09
N ARG A 184 -11.92 -4.40 16.56
CA ARG A 184 -12.19 -4.48 15.12
C ARG A 184 -12.79 -3.17 14.63
N ILE A 185 -12.28 -2.72 13.50
CA ILE A 185 -12.83 -1.64 12.67
C ILE A 185 -13.15 -2.29 11.33
N THR A 186 -14.35 -2.06 10.82
CA THR A 186 -14.93 -2.82 9.68
C THR A 186 -15.60 -1.88 8.69
N ALA A 187 -16.13 -2.42 7.59
CA ALA A 187 -16.93 -1.68 6.60
C ALA A 187 -18.26 -1.11 7.12
N SER A 188 -18.59 -1.31 8.40
CA SER A 188 -19.78 -0.76 9.08
C SER A 188 -19.47 0.10 10.30
N THR A 189 -18.20 0.26 10.68
CA THR A 189 -17.81 1.06 11.85
C THR A 189 -18.06 2.55 11.60
N PRO A 190 -18.78 3.30 12.48
CA PRO A 190 -19.00 4.72 12.28
C PRO A 190 -17.70 5.53 12.41
N MET A 191 -17.49 6.47 11.49
CA MET A 191 -16.29 7.30 11.40
C MET A 191 -16.68 8.77 11.24
N ALA A 192 -15.83 9.65 11.77
CA ALA A 192 -15.93 11.08 11.53
C ALA A 192 -15.20 11.45 10.23
N VAL A 193 -15.48 12.65 9.72
CA VAL A 193 -14.78 13.25 8.58
C VAL A 193 -14.08 14.51 9.05
N GLY A 194 -12.77 14.60 8.82
CA GLY A 194 -11.95 15.77 9.10
C GLY A 194 -11.41 16.40 7.82
N GLY A 195 -11.05 17.69 7.88
CA GLY A 195 -10.46 18.43 6.76
C GLY A 195 -11.46 19.10 5.82
N PRO A 196 -10.98 19.70 4.71
CA PRO A 196 -11.77 20.65 3.91
C PRO A 196 -12.99 20.08 3.18
N ALA A 197 -13.07 18.76 2.97
CA ALA A 197 -14.24 18.14 2.34
C ALA A 197 -15.31 17.70 3.35
N ALA A 198 -15.05 17.78 4.67
CA ALA A 198 -16.04 17.47 5.68
C ALA A 198 -17.30 18.34 5.50
N GLY A 199 -18.46 17.70 5.41
CA GLY A 199 -19.74 18.37 5.19
C GLY A 199 -20.00 18.89 3.77
N HIS A 200 -19.07 18.67 2.83
CA HIS A 200 -19.20 19.11 1.44
C HIS A 200 -20.38 18.40 0.74
N PRO A 201 -21.13 19.06 -0.16
CA PRO A 201 -22.28 18.44 -0.85
C PRO A 201 -21.98 17.10 -1.53
N LEU A 202 -20.77 16.90 -2.05
CA LEU A 202 -20.34 15.62 -2.66
C LEU A 202 -20.18 14.46 -1.67
N LEU A 203 -20.16 14.72 -0.35
CA LEU A 203 -20.11 13.69 0.70
C LEU A 203 -21.46 13.46 1.38
N ARG A 204 -22.50 14.22 1.03
CA ARG A 204 -23.83 14.09 1.63
C ARG A 204 -24.61 12.97 0.97
N THR A 205 -25.27 12.16 1.77
CA THR A 205 -26.19 11.11 1.31
C THR A 205 -27.53 11.22 2.03
N ALA A 206 -28.54 10.46 1.61
CA ALA A 206 -29.82 10.45 2.32
C ALA A 206 -29.67 9.97 3.79
N ALA A 207 -28.75 9.05 4.06
CA ALA A 207 -28.49 8.52 5.40
C ALA A 207 -27.59 9.43 6.25
N ASP A 208 -26.80 10.29 5.62
CA ASP A 208 -26.00 11.33 6.27
C ASP A 208 -26.13 12.66 5.50
N PRO A 209 -27.21 13.42 5.75
CA PRO A 209 -27.46 14.69 5.06
C PRO A 209 -26.45 15.78 5.41
N LYS A 210 -25.65 15.60 6.47
CA LYS A 210 -24.60 16.54 6.85
C LYS A 210 -23.31 16.26 6.11
N GLY A 211 -22.99 15.01 5.80
CA GLY A 211 -21.74 14.62 5.12
C GLY A 211 -20.55 14.60 6.08
N GLU A 212 -20.80 14.27 7.34
CA GLU A 212 -19.84 14.35 8.45
C GLU A 212 -19.63 12.99 9.14
N ARG A 213 -20.43 11.97 8.80
CA ARG A 213 -20.35 10.64 9.40
C ARG A 213 -20.47 9.55 8.35
N ILE A 214 -19.40 8.77 8.19
CA ILE A 214 -19.28 7.70 7.20
C ILE A 214 -19.30 6.34 7.91
N LEU A 215 -19.97 5.35 7.32
CA LEU A 215 -19.93 3.99 7.81
C LEU A 215 -18.82 3.22 7.12
N GLY A 216 -17.77 2.97 7.87
CA GLY A 216 -16.75 2.00 7.58
C GLY A 216 -15.53 2.51 6.84
N THR A 217 -14.56 1.61 6.82
CA THR A 217 -13.39 1.60 5.96
C THR A 217 -13.24 0.15 5.48
N PHE A 218 -12.81 -0.02 4.24
CA PHE A 218 -12.61 -1.32 3.62
C PHE A 218 -11.60 -1.16 2.49
N ASN A 219 -11.05 -2.27 2.05
CA ASN A 219 -9.97 -2.25 1.07
C ASN A 219 -8.81 -1.40 1.58
N ASN A 220 -8.47 -1.73 2.82
CA ASN A 220 -7.42 -1.16 3.62
C ASN A 220 -6.10 -1.82 3.19
N CYS A 221 -5.31 -1.13 2.39
CA CYS A 221 -4.07 -1.64 1.83
C CYS A 221 -2.92 -1.46 2.84
N ALA A 222 -1.97 -0.57 2.59
CA ALA A 222 -0.82 -0.32 3.44
C ALA A 222 -1.11 0.63 4.63
N SER A 223 -0.06 1.23 5.19
CA SER A 223 -0.16 2.01 6.41
C SER A 223 0.75 3.24 6.45
N GLY A 224 0.51 4.09 7.45
CA GLY A 224 1.34 5.22 7.81
C GLY A 224 1.34 5.43 9.32
N ILE A 225 2.47 5.81 9.90
CA ILE A 225 2.60 5.91 11.37
C ILE A 225 2.97 7.31 11.77
N THR A 226 2.11 7.92 12.58
CA THR A 226 2.33 9.30 12.98
C THR A 226 3.27 9.37 14.19
N PRO A 227 4.11 10.41 14.28
CA PRO A 227 4.96 10.63 15.45
C PRO A 227 4.16 10.99 16.72
N TRP A 228 2.84 11.20 16.62
CA TRP A 228 1.94 11.41 17.75
C TRP A 228 1.18 10.16 18.18
N GLY A 229 1.54 8.99 17.63
CA GLY A 229 1.10 7.68 18.14
C GLY A 229 -0.22 7.18 17.58
N THR A 230 -0.61 7.64 16.39
CA THR A 230 -1.79 7.14 15.66
C THR A 230 -1.37 6.34 14.44
N TYR A 231 -2.29 5.48 13.99
CA TYR A 231 -2.16 4.64 12.82
C TYR A 231 -2.98 5.23 11.67
N LEU A 232 -2.39 5.33 10.48
CA LEU A 232 -3.05 5.70 9.24
C LEU A 232 -3.27 4.43 8.42
N THR A 233 -4.54 4.11 8.15
CA THR A 233 -4.92 3.07 7.18
C THR A 233 -5.40 3.74 5.90
N CYS A 234 -5.18 3.10 4.76
CA CYS A 234 -5.39 3.71 3.45
C CYS A 234 -6.42 2.91 2.64
N GLU A 235 -7.45 3.58 2.15
CA GLU A 235 -8.47 2.99 1.28
C GLU A 235 -8.02 3.07 -0.18
N GLU A 236 -7.88 1.92 -0.84
CA GLU A 236 -7.11 1.79 -2.08
C GLU A 236 -8.04 1.49 -3.26
N ASN A 237 -8.20 0.23 -3.66
CA ASN A 237 -9.16 -0.25 -4.66
C ASN A 237 -10.66 -0.20 -4.23
N PHE A 238 -11.07 0.79 -3.44
CA PHE A 238 -12.44 0.91 -2.89
C PHE A 238 -13.54 1.00 -3.97
N ILE A 239 -13.23 1.50 -5.17
CA ILE A 239 -14.25 1.74 -6.20
C ILE A 239 -14.88 0.43 -6.70
N GLY A 240 -14.11 -0.67 -6.71
CA GLY A 240 -14.57 -1.98 -7.17
C GLY A 240 -15.72 -2.58 -6.36
N TYR A 241 -15.99 -2.03 -5.17
CA TYR A 241 -17.07 -2.47 -4.29
C TYR A 241 -18.44 -1.85 -4.65
N PHE A 242 -18.45 -0.84 -5.51
CA PHE A 242 -19.67 -0.13 -5.89
C PHE A 242 -20.21 -0.64 -7.22
N GLN A 243 -21.53 -0.87 -7.27
CA GLN A 243 -22.21 -1.17 -8.53
C GLN A 243 -22.30 0.11 -9.35
N PRO A 244 -21.73 0.17 -10.56
CA PRO A 244 -21.84 1.33 -11.43
C PRO A 244 -23.30 1.57 -11.85
N PRO A 245 -23.72 2.85 -11.99
CA PRO A 245 -24.99 3.16 -12.65
C PRO A 245 -24.95 2.74 -14.15
N PRO A 246 -26.11 2.62 -14.81
CA PRO A 246 -26.16 2.35 -16.25
C PRO A 246 -25.42 3.40 -17.10
N GLU A 247 -25.42 4.65 -16.65
CA GLU A 247 -24.75 5.77 -17.32
C GLU A 247 -23.89 6.53 -16.31
N PRO A 248 -22.66 6.06 -16.00
CA PRO A 248 -21.78 6.77 -15.07
C PRO A 248 -21.36 8.12 -15.64
N ASP A 249 -21.36 9.18 -14.83
CA ASP A 249 -20.94 10.52 -15.26
C ASP A 249 -19.41 10.64 -15.45
N ALA A 250 -18.92 11.81 -15.85
CA ALA A 250 -17.49 12.03 -16.07
C ALA A 250 -16.63 11.84 -14.81
N HIS A 251 -17.14 12.22 -13.63
CA HIS A 251 -16.43 12.06 -12.37
C HIS A 251 -16.36 10.58 -11.99
N GLN A 252 -17.50 9.88 -12.06
CA GLN A 252 -17.60 8.44 -11.79
C GLN A 252 -16.70 7.62 -12.71
N ARG A 253 -16.66 7.95 -14.02
CA ARG A 253 -15.74 7.30 -14.97
C ARG A 253 -14.27 7.55 -14.65
N ARG A 254 -13.89 8.77 -14.26
CA ARG A 254 -12.50 9.08 -13.86
C ARG A 254 -12.04 8.32 -12.63
N TRP A 255 -12.99 7.88 -11.80
CA TRP A 255 -12.73 7.06 -10.62
C TRP A 255 -12.87 5.56 -10.84
N GLY A 256 -13.09 5.11 -12.08
CA GLY A 256 -13.09 3.68 -12.42
C GLY A 256 -14.47 3.05 -12.61
N LEU A 257 -15.59 3.74 -12.36
CA LEU A 257 -16.92 3.17 -12.64
C LEU A 257 -17.17 3.07 -14.15
N ARG A 258 -17.61 1.91 -14.64
CA ARG A 258 -17.90 1.63 -16.05
C ARG A 258 -19.29 1.02 -16.21
N ALA A 259 -20.03 1.46 -17.23
CA ALA A 259 -21.34 0.91 -17.52
C ALA A 259 -21.26 -0.59 -17.86
N GLY A 260 -22.17 -1.39 -17.32
CA GLY A 260 -22.26 -2.83 -17.59
C GLY A 260 -21.34 -3.72 -16.76
N GLU A 261 -20.38 -3.15 -16.02
CA GLU A 261 -19.55 -3.90 -15.08
C GLU A 261 -20.32 -4.26 -13.80
N GLN A 262 -19.80 -5.25 -13.07
CA GLN A 262 -20.37 -5.78 -11.84
C GLN A 262 -19.44 -5.49 -10.67
N ALA A 263 -19.99 -5.01 -9.56
CA ALA A 263 -19.23 -4.84 -8.32
C ALA A 263 -18.61 -6.18 -7.86
N TRP A 264 -17.38 -6.14 -7.37
CA TRP A 264 -16.54 -7.31 -7.12
C TRP A 264 -17.13 -8.35 -6.17
N LEU A 265 -17.76 -7.87 -5.09
CA LEU A 265 -18.33 -8.70 -4.03
C LEU A 265 -19.86 -8.70 -4.00
N GLY A 266 -20.52 -7.97 -4.91
CA GLY A 266 -21.98 -7.94 -4.95
C GLY A 266 -22.63 -7.48 -3.64
N TRP A 267 -21.99 -6.58 -2.87
CA TRP A 267 -22.57 -6.04 -1.63
C TRP A 267 -23.87 -5.28 -1.89
N HIS A 268 -23.94 -4.54 -2.99
CA HIS A 268 -25.11 -3.79 -3.43
C HIS A 268 -26.41 -4.62 -3.52
N LEU A 269 -26.29 -5.95 -3.68
CA LEU A 269 -27.44 -6.85 -3.75
C LEU A 269 -28.21 -6.97 -2.41
N HIS A 270 -27.55 -6.67 -1.29
CA HIS A 270 -28.13 -6.75 0.06
C HIS A 270 -27.80 -5.55 0.98
N ASP A 271 -26.98 -4.61 0.51
CA ASP A 271 -26.70 -3.32 1.14
C ASP A 271 -26.68 -2.23 0.05
N GLU A 272 -27.82 -1.55 -0.12
CA GLU A 272 -28.03 -0.58 -1.20
C GLU A 272 -27.03 0.58 -1.18
N ARG A 273 -26.35 0.82 -0.06
CA ARG A 273 -25.28 1.82 0.06
C ARG A 273 -24.20 1.65 -1.01
N PHE A 274 -23.95 0.42 -1.44
CA PHE A 274 -22.96 0.09 -2.47
C PHE A 274 -23.52 0.15 -3.90
N ASP A 275 -24.75 0.58 -4.11
CA ASP A 275 -25.32 0.88 -5.41
C ASP A 275 -25.09 2.36 -5.74
N ALA A 276 -24.12 2.66 -6.60
CA ALA A 276 -23.80 4.04 -6.98
C ALA A 276 -24.86 4.69 -7.89
N GLY A 277 -25.78 3.91 -8.47
CA GLY A 277 -26.94 4.45 -9.17
C GLY A 277 -28.02 4.97 -8.22
N ARG A 278 -28.10 4.41 -7.00
CA ARG A 278 -29.04 4.86 -5.96
C ARG A 278 -28.40 5.86 -4.99
N HIS A 279 -27.11 5.69 -4.69
CA HIS A 279 -26.34 6.51 -3.77
C HIS A 279 -25.07 7.06 -4.45
N PRO A 280 -25.20 8.00 -5.41
CA PRO A 280 -24.09 8.44 -6.25
C PRO A 280 -22.95 9.15 -5.49
N ASN A 281 -23.23 9.66 -4.29
CA ASN A 281 -22.23 10.28 -3.42
C ASN A 281 -21.56 9.29 -2.45
N GLU A 282 -22.05 8.04 -2.34
CA GLU A 282 -21.42 7.06 -1.44
C GLU A 282 -19.99 6.71 -1.88
N PRO A 283 -19.67 6.50 -3.17
CA PRO A 283 -18.28 6.31 -3.60
C PRO A 283 -17.32 7.43 -3.18
N ASN A 284 -17.79 8.69 -3.10
CA ASN A 284 -16.97 9.84 -2.71
C ASN A 284 -16.57 9.82 -1.23
N ARG A 285 -17.28 9.03 -0.42
CA ARG A 285 -17.02 8.85 1.03
C ARG A 285 -15.92 7.82 1.30
N PHE A 286 -15.29 7.27 0.27
CA PHE A 286 -14.18 6.33 0.35
C PHE A 286 -13.00 6.75 -0.55
N GLY A 287 -11.84 6.12 -0.36
CA GLY A 287 -10.58 6.52 -1.00
C GLY A 287 -9.83 7.55 -0.17
N TRP A 288 -9.95 7.49 1.14
CA TRP A 288 -9.31 8.42 2.06
C TRP A 288 -8.30 7.69 2.95
N VAL A 289 -7.26 8.41 3.36
CA VAL A 289 -6.49 8.01 4.54
C VAL A 289 -7.36 8.18 5.79
N VAL A 290 -7.43 7.13 6.63
CA VAL A 290 -8.21 7.09 7.86
C VAL A 290 -7.26 6.99 9.06
N GLU A 291 -7.38 7.92 10.00
CA GLU A 291 -6.58 7.95 11.22
C GLU A 291 -7.30 7.24 12.38
N ILE A 292 -6.56 6.38 13.08
CA ILE A 292 -7.02 5.54 14.19
C ILE A 292 -6.08 5.77 15.38
N ASP A 293 -6.63 6.01 16.56
CA ASP A 293 -5.88 5.92 17.82
C ASP A 293 -5.92 4.45 18.30
N PRO A 294 -4.80 3.71 18.25
CA PRO A 294 -4.79 2.31 18.66
C PRO A 294 -4.84 2.13 20.17
N PHE A 295 -4.51 3.15 20.96
CA PHE A 295 -4.48 3.08 22.42
C PHE A 295 -5.84 3.34 23.06
N ASP A 296 -6.73 4.05 22.37
CA ASP A 296 -8.13 4.26 22.78
C ASP A 296 -9.09 3.42 21.92
N PRO A 297 -9.54 2.25 22.41
CA PRO A 297 -10.46 1.38 21.67
C PRO A 297 -11.86 2.00 21.44
N ALA A 298 -12.21 3.05 22.17
CA ALA A 298 -13.48 3.76 22.04
C ALA A 298 -13.41 4.98 21.10
N SER A 299 -12.20 5.38 20.67
CA SER A 299 -11.99 6.51 19.76
C SER A 299 -12.73 6.31 18.45
N THR A 300 -13.30 7.36 17.88
CA THR A 300 -13.93 7.29 16.53
C THR A 300 -12.85 7.52 15.47
N PRO A 301 -12.62 6.59 14.51
CA PRO A 301 -11.68 6.83 13.42
C PRO A 301 -12.10 8.03 12.57
N VAL A 302 -11.14 8.71 11.96
CA VAL A 302 -11.38 9.95 11.19
C VAL A 302 -10.84 9.84 9.77
N LYS A 303 -11.70 10.03 8.77
CA LYS A 303 -11.26 10.16 7.36
C LYS A 303 -10.63 11.55 7.16
N ARG A 304 -9.35 11.61 6.78
CA ARG A 304 -8.55 12.84 6.70
C ARG A 304 -8.56 13.42 5.30
N THR A 305 -9.57 14.24 5.00
CA THR A 305 -9.82 14.70 3.63
C THR A 305 -8.76 15.65 3.09
N ALA A 306 -7.98 16.32 3.94
CA ALA A 306 -6.90 17.22 3.51
C ALA A 306 -5.74 16.48 2.81
N LEU A 307 -5.64 15.15 3.01
CA LEU A 307 -4.66 14.29 2.32
C LEU A 307 -5.11 13.91 0.90
N GLY A 308 -6.32 14.33 0.49
CA GLY A 308 -6.87 14.06 -0.84
C GLY A 308 -7.51 12.70 -0.95
N ARG A 309 -8.43 12.55 -1.91
CA ARG A 309 -9.00 11.25 -2.28
C ARG A 309 -8.11 10.58 -3.32
N ALA A 310 -7.78 9.31 -3.15
CA ALA A 310 -6.99 8.49 -4.06
C ALA A 310 -7.33 7.01 -3.86
N ALA A 311 -6.85 6.14 -4.76
CA ALA A 311 -6.60 4.74 -4.40
C ALA A 311 -5.32 4.68 -3.56
N HIS A 312 -5.40 5.08 -2.28
CA HIS A 312 -4.22 5.26 -1.45
C HIS A 312 -3.60 3.92 -1.10
N GLU A 313 -2.34 3.73 -1.48
CA GLU A 313 -1.56 2.59 -1.00
C GLU A 313 -1.21 2.78 0.49
N GLY A 314 -0.35 3.76 0.77
CA GLY A 314 0.26 4.01 2.08
C GLY A 314 0.45 5.50 2.37
N ALA A 315 0.79 5.83 3.62
CA ALA A 315 0.82 7.22 4.10
C ALA A 315 2.07 7.50 4.97
N THR A 316 3.25 7.35 4.38
CA THR A 316 4.51 7.49 5.11
C THR A 316 4.70 8.90 5.66
N THR A 317 4.72 8.99 6.98
CA THR A 317 4.74 10.25 7.70
C THR A 317 6.14 10.56 8.20
N VAL A 318 6.62 11.77 7.91
CA VAL A 318 7.88 12.31 8.42
C VAL A 318 7.67 13.70 9.02
N ARG A 319 8.73 14.23 9.62
CA ARG A 319 8.72 15.53 10.29
C ARG A 319 9.78 16.44 9.67
N THR A 320 9.39 17.64 9.29
CA THR A 320 10.33 18.71 8.90
C THR A 320 11.14 19.17 10.12
N ARG A 321 12.30 19.79 9.88
CA ARG A 321 13.15 20.42 10.88
C ARG A 321 12.40 21.50 11.68
N ASP A 322 11.48 22.23 11.05
CA ASP A 322 10.67 23.25 11.73
C ASP A 322 9.51 22.68 12.55
N GLY A 323 9.24 21.38 12.41
CA GLY A 323 8.34 20.59 13.26
C GLY A 323 6.95 20.29 12.67
N ARG A 324 6.70 20.57 11.39
CA ARG A 324 5.47 20.18 10.69
C ARG A 324 5.52 18.70 10.28
N ALA A 325 4.34 18.10 10.18
CA ALA A 325 4.17 16.77 9.59
C ALA A 325 4.15 16.87 8.05
N VAL A 326 4.79 15.89 7.40
CA VAL A 326 4.72 15.62 5.96
C VAL A 326 4.25 14.19 5.77
N VAL A 327 3.35 13.96 4.82
CA VAL A 327 2.84 12.62 4.48
C VAL A 327 3.04 12.39 2.99
N TYR A 328 3.82 11.36 2.62
CA TYR A 328 3.99 10.91 1.24
C TYR A 328 3.02 9.76 0.96
N MET A 329 2.35 9.79 -0.20
CA MET A 329 1.29 8.85 -0.55
C MET A 329 1.41 8.43 -2.01
N GLY A 330 1.38 7.12 -2.27
CA GLY A 330 1.20 6.54 -3.59
C GLY A 330 -0.28 6.32 -3.88
N GLU A 331 -0.67 6.49 -5.15
CA GLU A 331 -1.97 6.08 -5.65
C GLU A 331 -1.80 4.88 -6.58
N ASP A 332 -2.16 3.68 -6.11
CA ASP A 332 -1.95 2.45 -6.87
C ASP A 332 -3.02 2.26 -7.94
N ALA A 333 -2.84 2.97 -9.04
CA ALA A 333 -3.52 2.70 -10.28
C ALA A 333 -2.60 3.06 -11.45
N ALA A 334 -2.79 2.37 -12.56
CA ALA A 334 -2.03 2.64 -13.76
C ALA A 334 -2.25 4.09 -14.20
N ASN A 335 -1.16 4.81 -14.46
CA ASN A 335 -1.16 6.21 -14.88
C ASN A 335 -1.60 7.22 -13.81
N GLU A 336 -1.77 6.83 -12.55
CA GLU A 336 -2.00 7.77 -11.46
C GLU A 336 -0.69 8.26 -10.83
N TYR A 337 -0.75 8.78 -9.61
CA TYR A 337 0.18 9.82 -9.16
C TYR A 337 0.82 9.54 -7.80
N LEU A 338 1.92 10.26 -7.54
CA LEU A 338 2.53 10.39 -6.22
C LEU A 338 2.14 11.72 -5.60
N TYR A 339 1.73 11.71 -4.34
CA TYR A 339 1.28 12.87 -3.59
C TYR A 339 2.16 13.15 -2.36
N ARG A 340 2.14 14.41 -1.92
CA ARG A 340 2.71 14.86 -0.66
C ARG A 340 1.79 15.87 0.02
N PHE A 341 1.45 15.61 1.26
CA PHE A 341 0.79 16.57 2.13
C PHE A 341 1.79 17.18 3.10
N VAL A 342 1.73 18.50 3.30
CA VAL A 342 2.49 19.21 4.34
C VAL A 342 1.51 19.93 5.26
N SER A 343 1.51 19.58 6.54
CA SER A 343 0.65 20.23 7.54
C SER A 343 0.96 21.72 7.68
N ARG A 344 -0.06 22.52 7.99
CA ARG A 344 0.10 23.96 8.28
C ARG A 344 0.78 24.16 9.63
N ASP A 345 0.31 23.42 10.62
CA ASP A 345 0.72 23.58 12.01
C ASP A 345 1.85 22.60 12.37
N LYS A 346 2.59 22.95 13.42
CA LYS A 346 3.62 22.06 13.96
C LYS A 346 3.00 20.96 14.79
N ILE A 347 3.63 19.79 14.78
CA ILE A 347 3.33 18.69 15.68
C ILE A 347 3.49 19.19 17.12
N GLN A 348 2.43 19.06 17.89
CA GLN A 348 2.37 19.45 19.28
C GLN A 348 2.82 18.31 20.20
N PRO A 349 3.48 18.62 21.33
CA PRO A 349 3.67 17.64 22.39
C PRO A 349 2.29 17.24 22.97
N GLY A 350 2.11 15.96 23.34
CA GLY A 350 0.87 15.46 23.94
C GLY A 350 0.13 14.38 23.13
N GLY A 351 0.78 13.78 22.13
CA GLY A 351 0.26 12.61 21.41
C GLY A 351 -1.00 12.91 20.57
N ALA A 352 -1.78 11.87 20.30
CA ALA A 352 -2.95 11.91 19.42
C ALA A 352 -3.92 13.05 19.75
N ARG A 353 -4.24 13.25 21.03
CA ARG A 353 -5.18 14.28 21.47
C ARG A 353 -4.72 15.71 21.13
N ALA A 354 -3.43 16.01 21.30
CA ALA A 354 -2.88 17.34 21.01
C ALA A 354 -2.81 17.62 19.50
N ASN A 355 -2.81 16.57 18.67
CA ASN A 355 -2.67 16.62 17.22
C ASN A 355 -3.94 16.19 16.48
N ALA A 356 -5.10 16.17 17.16
CA ALA A 356 -6.33 15.55 16.67
C ALA A 356 -6.89 16.16 15.37
N THR A 357 -6.50 17.38 15.01
CA THR A 357 -6.88 18.05 13.75
C THR A 357 -5.68 18.45 12.90
N LEU A 358 -4.47 17.95 13.23
CA LEU A 358 -3.24 18.34 12.55
C LEU A 358 -3.29 18.00 11.06
N LEU A 359 -3.82 16.82 10.72
CA LEU A 359 -4.00 16.35 9.35
C LEU A 359 -5.23 16.94 8.65
N ASP A 360 -5.97 17.86 9.29
CA ASP A 360 -7.09 18.57 8.65
C ASP A 360 -6.66 19.90 8.01
N HIS A 361 -5.42 20.34 8.28
CA HIS A 361 -4.92 21.65 7.86
C HIS A 361 -3.52 21.53 7.24
N GLY A 362 -3.41 21.86 5.96
CA GLY A 362 -2.13 21.84 5.25
C GLY A 362 -2.32 22.00 3.75
N THR A 363 -1.30 21.62 3.00
CA THR A 363 -1.30 21.68 1.53
C THR A 363 -0.96 20.32 0.97
N LEU A 364 -1.90 19.75 0.20
CA LEU A 364 -1.65 18.61 -0.66
C LEU A 364 -0.99 19.07 -1.95
N SER A 365 -0.03 18.30 -2.45
CA SER A 365 0.64 18.50 -3.72
C SER A 365 0.80 17.18 -4.46
N VAL A 366 0.90 17.24 -5.79
CA VAL A 366 1.16 16.08 -6.65
C VAL A 366 2.52 16.23 -7.33
N ALA A 367 3.23 15.12 -7.53
CA ALA A 367 4.57 15.13 -8.09
C ALA A 367 4.58 15.31 -9.61
N ARG A 368 5.57 16.06 -10.09
CA ARG A 368 6.05 16.01 -11.48
C ARG A 368 7.53 15.68 -11.51
N PHE A 369 7.89 14.66 -12.27
CA PHE A 369 9.26 14.22 -12.53
C PHE A 369 9.73 14.72 -13.90
N ASP A 370 10.77 15.56 -13.91
CA ASP A 370 11.40 16.10 -15.12
C ASP A 370 12.55 15.19 -15.59
N ALA A 371 12.76 15.13 -16.91
CA ALA A 371 13.68 14.18 -17.54
C ALA A 371 15.17 14.39 -17.21
N ASP A 372 15.54 15.51 -16.60
CA ASP A 372 16.90 15.84 -16.17
C ASP A 372 17.22 15.35 -14.74
N GLY A 373 16.33 14.56 -14.13
CA GLY A 373 16.48 14.06 -12.77
C GLY A 373 16.05 15.07 -11.69
N ARG A 374 15.38 16.16 -12.07
CA ARG A 374 14.70 17.08 -11.15
C ARG A 374 13.21 16.81 -11.11
N GLY A 375 12.55 17.27 -10.07
CA GLY A 375 11.10 17.27 -10.00
C GLY A 375 10.58 18.37 -9.10
N ARG A 376 9.26 18.50 -9.07
CA ARG A 376 8.56 19.53 -8.31
C ARG A 376 7.23 19.04 -7.78
N TRP A 377 6.82 19.62 -6.67
CA TRP A 377 5.50 19.44 -6.08
C TRP A 377 4.55 20.51 -6.59
N LEU A 378 3.43 20.07 -7.18
CA LEU A 378 2.40 20.94 -7.73
C LEU A 378 1.25 21.05 -6.72
N PRO A 379 0.99 22.21 -6.10
CA PRO A 379 0.01 22.33 -5.03
C PRO A 379 -1.43 22.21 -5.55
N LEU A 380 -2.24 21.38 -4.89
CA LEU A 380 -3.68 21.21 -5.16
C LEU A 380 -4.48 22.23 -4.33
N VAL A 381 -4.46 23.49 -4.74
CA VAL A 381 -5.13 24.60 -4.04
C VAL A 381 -6.17 25.28 -4.92
N HIS A 382 -7.41 25.32 -4.46
CA HIS A 382 -8.49 26.02 -5.14
C HIS A 382 -8.18 27.53 -5.29
N GLY A 383 -8.51 28.08 -6.46
CA GLY A 383 -8.20 29.46 -6.85
C GLY A 383 -6.79 29.65 -7.42
N GLN A 384 -5.96 28.60 -7.47
CA GLN A 384 -4.61 28.67 -8.03
C GLN A 384 -4.51 27.90 -9.35
N GLY A 385 -3.82 28.49 -10.33
CA GLY A 385 -3.61 27.89 -11.64
C GLY A 385 -4.93 27.43 -12.29
N PRO A 386 -5.04 26.17 -12.75
CA PRO A 386 -6.25 25.66 -13.37
C PRO A 386 -7.34 25.25 -12.35
N LEU A 387 -7.09 25.26 -11.04
CA LEU A 387 -8.00 24.72 -10.04
C LEU A 387 -9.03 25.77 -9.60
N THR A 388 -9.99 26.06 -10.46
CA THR A 388 -10.99 27.12 -10.23
C THR A 388 -12.41 26.65 -10.54
N ALA A 389 -13.41 27.42 -10.12
CA ALA A 389 -14.82 27.16 -10.45
C ALA A 389 -15.08 27.06 -11.96
N ALA A 390 -14.36 27.84 -12.78
CA ALA A 390 -14.46 27.78 -14.23
C ALA A 390 -14.03 26.43 -14.82
N ASN A 391 -13.18 25.69 -14.10
CA ASN A 391 -12.67 24.37 -14.48
C ASN A 391 -13.29 23.24 -13.63
N GLY A 392 -14.44 23.49 -12.99
CA GLY A 392 -15.22 22.44 -12.32
C GLY A 392 -14.82 22.13 -10.88
N PHE A 393 -14.17 23.08 -10.19
CA PHE A 393 -13.89 23.03 -8.75
C PHE A 393 -14.49 24.23 -8.04
N ALA A 394 -15.61 24.05 -7.34
CA ALA A 394 -16.30 25.13 -6.65
C ALA A 394 -15.53 25.64 -5.41
N ASP A 395 -14.81 24.74 -4.74
CA ASP A 395 -14.04 25.03 -3.54
C ASP A 395 -12.91 24.00 -3.32
N GLN A 396 -12.19 24.13 -2.20
CA GLN A 396 -11.10 23.23 -1.82
C GLN A 396 -11.57 21.80 -1.52
N GLY A 397 -12.78 21.63 -0.99
CA GLY A 397 -13.35 20.31 -0.72
C GLY A 397 -13.57 19.54 -2.01
N GLU A 398 -14.08 20.22 -3.05
CA GLU A 398 -14.24 19.62 -4.38
C GLU A 398 -12.90 19.31 -5.05
N VAL A 399 -11.85 20.14 -4.88
CA VAL A 399 -10.48 19.81 -5.34
C VAL A 399 -10.01 18.49 -4.74
N LEU A 400 -10.23 18.25 -3.45
CA LEU A 400 -9.76 17.06 -2.76
C LEU A 400 -10.59 15.81 -3.09
N VAL A 401 -11.90 15.94 -3.29
CA VAL A 401 -12.76 14.83 -3.79
C VAL A 401 -12.40 14.48 -5.23
N LYS A 402 -12.02 15.48 -6.03
CA LYS A 402 -11.61 15.35 -7.43
C LYS A 402 -10.09 15.44 -7.62
N ALA A 403 -9.32 14.88 -6.68
CA ALA A 403 -7.86 15.02 -6.69
C ALA A 403 -7.22 14.50 -7.99
N ARG A 404 -7.69 13.35 -8.50
CA ARG A 404 -7.34 12.84 -9.84
C ARG A 404 -7.50 13.89 -10.95
N GLN A 405 -8.68 14.50 -11.08
CA GLN A 405 -8.93 15.56 -12.07
C GLN A 405 -8.06 16.80 -11.85
N ALA A 406 -7.82 17.18 -10.59
CA ALA A 406 -6.95 18.30 -10.25
C ALA A 406 -5.49 18.02 -10.68
N SER A 407 -5.00 16.82 -10.39
CA SER A 407 -3.67 16.35 -10.78
C SER A 407 -3.48 16.29 -12.28
N ASP A 408 -4.50 15.81 -13.02
CA ASP A 408 -4.52 15.83 -14.48
C ASP A 408 -4.27 17.26 -14.99
N LEU A 409 -5.08 18.22 -14.54
CA LEU A 409 -5.01 19.63 -14.98
C LEU A 409 -3.71 20.34 -14.59
N LEU A 410 -3.09 19.94 -13.48
CA LEU A 410 -1.78 20.46 -13.05
C LEU A 410 -0.63 19.92 -13.90
N GLY A 411 -0.83 18.83 -14.65
CA GLY A 411 0.21 18.18 -15.45
C GLY A 411 1.18 17.37 -14.58
N ALA A 412 0.63 16.63 -13.60
CA ALA A 412 1.37 15.64 -12.84
C ALA A 412 1.91 14.51 -13.73
N THR A 413 3.00 13.87 -13.31
CA THR A 413 3.57 12.74 -14.08
C THR A 413 2.75 11.48 -13.83
N LYS A 414 2.20 10.89 -14.89
CA LYS A 414 1.54 9.58 -14.86
C LYS A 414 2.56 8.50 -14.53
N MET A 415 2.31 7.70 -13.49
CA MET A 415 3.26 6.74 -12.96
C MET A 415 2.86 5.28 -13.25
N ASP A 416 3.85 4.38 -13.21
CA ASP A 416 3.63 2.93 -13.24
C ASP A 416 3.22 2.42 -11.84
N ARG A 417 1.93 2.57 -11.47
CA ARG A 417 1.35 2.02 -10.23
C ARG A 417 2.15 2.30 -8.94
N PRO A 418 2.11 3.56 -8.44
CA PRO A 418 2.73 3.91 -7.16
C PRO A 418 2.12 3.17 -5.97
N GLU A 419 2.90 2.27 -5.38
CA GLU A 419 2.54 1.56 -4.16
C GLU A 419 3.24 2.22 -2.94
N TRP A 420 3.96 1.45 -2.11
CA TRP A 420 4.44 1.91 -0.82
C TRP A 420 5.52 2.98 -0.95
N THR A 421 5.58 3.85 0.07
CA THR A 421 6.69 4.78 0.24
C THR A 421 7.46 4.52 1.52
N ALA A 422 8.76 4.78 1.54
CA ALA A 422 9.58 4.74 2.75
C ALA A 422 10.62 5.86 2.74
N VAL A 423 11.10 6.28 3.92
CA VAL A 423 12.11 7.34 4.05
C VAL A 423 13.31 6.82 4.81
N ASP A 424 14.51 6.99 4.27
CA ASP A 424 15.74 6.61 4.95
C ASP A 424 16.30 7.71 5.87
N HIS A 425 17.33 7.35 6.64
CA HIS A 425 17.96 8.26 7.61
C HIS A 425 18.70 9.43 6.97
N ASP A 426 19.03 9.33 5.67
CA ASP A 426 19.61 10.41 4.89
C ASP A 426 18.54 11.33 4.28
N GLY A 427 17.26 11.03 4.47
CA GLY A 427 16.13 11.79 3.93
C GLY A 427 15.85 11.52 2.45
N TRP A 428 16.33 10.42 1.89
CA TRP A 428 15.79 9.93 0.62
C TRP A 428 14.42 9.30 0.87
N VAL A 429 13.49 9.63 0.00
CA VAL A 429 12.18 9.00 -0.07
C VAL A 429 12.20 8.00 -1.22
N TYR A 430 11.69 6.80 -0.98
CA TYR A 430 11.59 5.70 -1.93
C TYR A 430 10.12 5.44 -2.20
N SER A 431 9.79 5.07 -3.43
CA SER A 431 8.47 4.57 -3.80
C SER A 431 8.62 3.38 -4.74
N THR A 432 7.84 2.35 -4.50
CA THR A 432 7.62 1.28 -5.47
C THR A 432 6.70 1.74 -6.58
N LEU A 433 7.01 1.27 -7.79
CA LEU A 433 6.24 1.42 -9.02
C LEU A 433 6.09 0.02 -9.59
N THR A 434 5.04 -0.69 -9.19
CA THR A 434 5.06 -2.16 -9.17
C THR A 434 5.06 -2.81 -10.54
N ASN A 435 4.35 -2.22 -11.51
CA ASN A 435 4.30 -2.63 -12.91
C ASN A 435 3.34 -1.72 -13.69
N HIS A 436 3.41 -1.80 -15.02
CA HIS A 436 2.41 -1.30 -15.95
C HIS A 436 2.53 -2.05 -17.28
N SER A 437 1.90 -3.22 -17.37
CA SER A 437 1.99 -4.13 -18.54
C SER A 437 1.50 -3.50 -19.86
N ARG A 438 0.67 -2.46 -19.78
CA ARG A 438 0.15 -1.69 -20.92
C ARG A 438 0.95 -0.43 -21.29
N ARG A 439 2.01 -0.08 -20.56
CA ARG A 439 2.82 1.14 -20.84
C ARG A 439 3.32 1.12 -22.30
N GLY A 440 3.06 2.18 -23.05
CA GLY A 440 3.45 2.30 -24.45
C GLY A 440 2.68 1.44 -25.45
N THR A 441 1.59 0.76 -25.05
CA THR A 441 0.64 0.18 -26.01
C THR A 441 -0.28 1.25 -26.60
N GLU A 442 -1.10 0.89 -27.57
CA GLU A 442 -2.09 1.81 -28.15
C GLU A 442 -2.99 2.41 -27.05
N GLY A 443 -3.21 3.72 -27.10
CA GLY A 443 -4.00 4.47 -26.11
C GLY A 443 -3.31 4.72 -24.76
N GLN A 444 -2.07 4.25 -24.58
CA GLN A 444 -1.33 4.37 -23.32
C GLN A 444 -0.15 5.33 -23.46
N PRO A 445 0.25 6.03 -22.38
CA PRO A 445 1.42 6.90 -22.46
C PRO A 445 2.67 6.11 -22.86
N ALA A 446 3.51 6.71 -23.71
CA ALA A 446 4.81 6.15 -24.05
C ALA A 446 5.74 6.12 -22.81
N PRO A 447 6.78 5.27 -22.80
CA PRO A 447 7.81 5.33 -21.78
C PRO A 447 8.44 6.73 -21.71
N ASP A 448 8.75 7.17 -20.49
CA ASP A 448 9.41 8.44 -20.22
C ASP A 448 10.58 8.25 -19.24
N ALA A 449 11.18 9.35 -18.78
CA ALA A 449 12.33 9.25 -17.89
C ALA A 449 11.98 8.57 -16.56
N ALA A 450 10.80 8.81 -15.97
CA ALA A 450 10.42 8.24 -14.68
C ALA A 450 9.91 6.79 -14.83
N ASN A 451 9.31 6.47 -15.97
CA ASN A 451 8.71 5.18 -16.33
C ASN A 451 9.35 4.65 -17.63
N PRO A 452 10.59 4.13 -17.57
CA PRO A 452 11.43 4.00 -18.77
C PRO A 452 11.18 2.77 -19.64
N ARG A 453 10.24 1.88 -19.27
CA ARG A 453 10.08 0.57 -19.92
C ARG A 453 8.69 0.40 -20.52
N ALA A 454 8.63 0.10 -21.81
CA ALA A 454 7.38 -0.31 -22.46
C ALA A 454 6.96 -1.69 -21.94
N ARG A 455 5.66 -1.89 -21.74
CA ARG A 455 5.08 -3.11 -21.18
C ARG A 455 5.85 -3.55 -19.93
N ASN A 456 5.91 -2.65 -18.96
CA ASN A 456 6.66 -2.86 -17.74
C ASN A 456 5.98 -3.95 -16.90
N THR A 457 6.55 -5.15 -16.89
CA THR A 457 6.02 -6.31 -16.15
C THR A 457 6.73 -6.56 -14.83
N MET A 458 7.84 -5.85 -14.59
CA MET A 458 8.75 -6.12 -13.47
C MET A 458 8.74 -5.04 -12.39
N GLY A 459 8.42 -3.79 -12.74
CA GLY A 459 8.39 -2.69 -11.77
C GLY A 459 9.76 -2.15 -11.37
N GLN A 460 9.76 -1.03 -10.66
CA GLN A 460 10.97 -0.33 -10.25
C GLN A 460 10.78 0.34 -8.89
N ILE A 461 11.89 0.74 -8.27
CA ILE A 461 11.90 1.59 -7.09
C ILE A 461 12.49 2.93 -7.50
N ILE A 462 11.66 3.96 -7.53
CA ILE A 462 12.10 5.34 -7.71
C ILE A 462 12.44 5.94 -6.35
N ARG A 463 13.42 6.85 -6.31
CA ARG A 463 13.71 7.61 -5.10
C ARG A 463 13.99 9.07 -5.39
N TRP A 464 13.68 9.93 -4.42
CA TRP A 464 13.95 11.36 -4.50
C TRP A 464 14.46 11.91 -3.18
N LYS A 465 15.13 13.06 -3.27
CA LYS A 465 15.58 13.83 -2.13
C LYS A 465 15.20 15.28 -2.33
N GLU A 466 14.43 15.78 -1.39
CA GLU A 466 13.89 17.13 -1.39
C GLU A 466 15.03 18.16 -1.33
N ASP A 467 14.82 19.30 -1.99
CA ASP A 467 15.72 20.43 -1.86
C ASP A 467 15.52 21.08 -0.49
N GLY A 468 16.54 20.96 0.36
CA GLY A 468 16.49 21.45 1.74
C GLY A 468 15.92 20.42 2.71
N ASP A 469 14.60 20.40 2.87
CA ASP A 469 13.85 19.58 3.85
C ASP A 469 12.57 19.01 3.24
N HIS A 470 11.83 18.18 3.98
CA HIS A 470 10.66 17.45 3.48
C HIS A 470 9.49 18.30 2.98
N ASP A 471 9.51 19.61 3.19
CA ASP A 471 8.54 20.58 2.66
C ASP A 471 9.03 21.34 1.41
N GLY A 472 10.23 21.03 0.89
CA GLY A 472 10.80 21.68 -0.28
C GLY A 472 9.90 21.63 -1.51
N GLU A 473 9.88 22.67 -2.34
CA GLU A 473 9.00 22.71 -3.53
C GLU A 473 9.55 21.86 -4.69
N ALA A 474 10.84 21.57 -4.67
CA ALA A 474 11.56 20.82 -5.69
C ALA A 474 12.39 19.69 -5.07
N PHE A 475 12.74 18.71 -5.89
CA PHE A 475 13.55 17.57 -5.50
C PHE A 475 14.45 17.10 -6.64
N ARG A 476 15.45 16.29 -6.30
CA ARG A 476 16.22 15.49 -7.25
C ARG A 476 15.83 14.03 -7.12
N TRP A 477 15.83 13.29 -8.22
CA TRP A 477 15.40 11.89 -8.24
C TRP A 477 16.27 11.01 -9.14
N ASN A 478 16.21 9.71 -8.89
CA ASN A 478 16.76 8.65 -9.74
C ASN A 478 16.02 7.33 -9.46
N HIS A 479 16.19 6.33 -10.31
CA HIS A 479 15.81 4.96 -9.96
C HIS A 479 16.83 4.38 -9.00
N PHE A 480 16.37 3.94 -7.84
CA PHE A 480 17.19 3.12 -6.94
C PHE A 480 17.44 1.76 -7.59
N VAL A 481 16.38 1.13 -8.08
CA VAL A 481 16.40 -0.19 -8.74
C VAL A 481 15.39 -0.21 -9.88
N LEU A 482 15.77 -0.78 -11.02
CA LEU A 482 14.85 -1.34 -12.01
C LEU A 482 14.79 -2.84 -11.75
N ALA A 483 13.62 -3.35 -11.36
CA ALA A 483 13.47 -4.75 -11.00
C ALA A 483 13.40 -5.64 -12.26
N GLY A 484 13.58 -6.95 -12.06
CA GLY A 484 13.69 -7.96 -13.10
C GLY A 484 15.03 -8.69 -13.06
N ASP A 485 15.07 -9.87 -13.70
CA ASP A 485 16.30 -10.63 -13.86
C ASP A 485 17.25 -9.89 -14.83
N PRO A 486 18.50 -9.57 -14.45
CA PRO A 486 19.48 -8.98 -15.37
C PRO A 486 19.72 -9.82 -16.65
N ALA A 487 19.45 -11.13 -16.59
CA ALA A 487 19.55 -12.06 -17.71
C ALA A 487 18.25 -12.25 -18.50
N ALA A 488 17.17 -11.51 -18.19
CA ALA A 488 15.89 -11.63 -18.89
C ALA A 488 16.06 -11.46 -20.42
N GLU A 489 15.34 -12.27 -21.21
CA GLU A 489 15.48 -12.26 -22.67
C GLU A 489 15.07 -10.91 -23.26
N ARG A 490 13.88 -10.43 -22.90
CA ARG A 490 13.35 -9.13 -23.34
C ARG A 490 14.11 -7.99 -22.65
N PRO A 491 14.71 -7.05 -23.42
CA PRO A 491 15.47 -5.94 -22.84
C PRO A 491 14.70 -5.11 -21.81
N GLU A 492 13.41 -4.85 -22.04
CA GLU A 492 12.54 -4.08 -21.16
C GLU A 492 12.11 -4.86 -19.90
N ALA A 493 12.39 -6.16 -19.81
CA ALA A 493 12.21 -6.94 -18.59
C ALA A 493 13.52 -7.11 -17.79
N ARG A 494 14.67 -6.66 -18.33
CA ARG A 494 15.96 -6.76 -17.63
C ARG A 494 16.03 -5.75 -16.49
N GLY A 495 16.34 -6.25 -15.28
CA GLY A 495 16.61 -5.41 -14.13
C GLY A 495 18.09 -5.00 -14.03
N ASN A 496 18.38 -4.09 -13.11
CA ASN A 496 19.74 -3.66 -12.77
C ASN A 496 20.14 -3.99 -11.32
N ILE A 497 19.39 -4.91 -10.69
CA ILE A 497 19.56 -5.30 -9.29
C ILE A 497 20.99 -5.84 -9.06
N ARG A 498 21.63 -5.38 -7.98
CA ARG A 498 22.91 -5.90 -7.51
C ARG A 498 22.68 -6.96 -6.44
N GLY A 499 22.51 -8.20 -6.89
CA GLY A 499 22.26 -9.33 -6.01
C GLY A 499 21.03 -10.12 -6.46
N ASP A 500 20.14 -10.43 -5.54
CA ASP A 500 18.99 -11.28 -5.81
C ASP A 500 17.91 -10.58 -6.65
N ALA A 501 17.58 -11.14 -7.81
CA ALA A 501 16.51 -10.65 -8.67
C ALA A 501 15.12 -10.79 -8.03
N PHE A 502 14.25 -9.82 -8.28
CA PHE A 502 12.84 -9.81 -7.92
C PHE A 502 12.06 -9.00 -8.96
N GLY A 503 10.74 -9.06 -8.90
CA GLY A 503 9.81 -8.29 -9.74
C GLY A 503 8.56 -7.95 -8.93
N CYS A 504 7.78 -7.00 -9.44
CA CYS A 504 6.62 -6.41 -8.78
C CYS A 504 6.92 -6.02 -7.32
N PRO A 505 7.92 -5.15 -7.08
CA PRO A 505 8.15 -4.66 -5.73
C PRO A 505 6.98 -3.79 -5.31
N ASP A 506 6.56 -4.02 -4.07
CA ASP A 506 5.40 -3.41 -3.46
C ASP A 506 5.80 -2.87 -2.07
N GLY A 507 5.60 -3.65 -1.01
CA GLY A 507 5.79 -3.18 0.35
C GLY A 507 7.20 -2.65 0.64
N LEU A 508 7.31 -1.46 1.24
CA LEU A 508 8.58 -0.86 1.65
C LEU A 508 8.63 -0.54 3.15
N TRP A 509 9.76 -0.84 3.79
CA TRP A 509 10.01 -0.43 5.18
C TRP A 509 11.51 -0.16 5.40
N VAL A 510 11.85 0.99 5.99
CA VAL A 510 13.21 1.25 6.48
C VAL A 510 13.28 0.95 7.97
N ASP A 511 14.18 0.03 8.35
CA ASP A 511 14.37 -0.32 9.76
C ASP A 511 15.27 0.67 10.51
N GLY A 512 15.37 0.50 11.83
CA GLY A 512 16.20 1.35 12.69
C GLY A 512 17.70 1.32 12.39
N ARG A 513 18.18 0.38 11.57
CA ARG A 513 19.58 0.28 11.11
C ARG A 513 19.79 0.97 9.76
N GLY A 514 18.72 1.29 9.05
CA GLY A 514 18.76 1.88 7.70
C GLY A 514 18.68 0.86 6.58
N VAL A 515 18.34 -0.41 6.85
CA VAL A 515 18.05 -1.39 5.79
C VAL A 515 16.70 -1.06 5.18
N LEU A 516 16.66 -0.98 3.85
CA LEU A 516 15.41 -0.89 3.09
C LEU A 516 14.91 -2.31 2.83
N TRP A 517 13.85 -2.70 3.51
CA TRP A 517 13.13 -3.95 3.28
C TRP A 517 12.15 -3.75 2.11
N VAL A 518 12.22 -4.65 1.13
CA VAL A 518 11.41 -4.63 -0.09
C VAL A 518 10.59 -5.92 -0.14
N GLN A 519 9.28 -5.79 -0.22
CA GLN A 519 8.33 -6.89 -0.29
C GLN A 519 7.77 -6.94 -1.72
N THR A 520 7.27 -8.09 -2.17
CA THR A 520 6.83 -8.27 -3.55
C THR A 520 5.40 -8.79 -3.63
N ASP A 521 4.63 -8.23 -4.55
CA ASP A 521 3.36 -8.78 -5.02
C ASP A 521 3.36 -9.02 -6.54
N MET A 522 3.89 -10.17 -6.93
CA MET A 522 3.57 -10.76 -8.22
C MET A 522 2.22 -11.46 -8.15
N SER A 523 1.24 -10.95 -8.91
CA SER A 523 -0.06 -11.61 -9.09
C SER A 523 0.09 -13.12 -9.32
N SER A 524 -0.77 -13.89 -8.65
CA SER A 524 -0.88 -15.34 -8.78
C SER A 524 -1.08 -15.80 -10.24
N SER A 525 -1.58 -14.91 -11.11
CA SER A 525 -1.79 -15.09 -12.56
C SER A 525 -0.51 -15.11 -13.41
N VAL A 526 0.60 -14.57 -12.92
CA VAL A 526 1.91 -14.57 -13.61
C VAL A 526 3.01 -15.26 -12.81
N MET A 527 2.83 -15.45 -11.51
CA MET A 527 3.80 -16.09 -10.62
C MET A 527 4.36 -17.41 -11.19
N GLY A 528 5.69 -17.49 -11.29
CA GLY A 528 6.40 -18.66 -11.81
C GLY A 528 6.20 -18.95 -13.30
N ARG A 529 5.65 -18.01 -14.08
CA ARG A 529 5.38 -18.12 -15.53
C ARG A 529 5.97 -16.94 -16.29
N GLY A 530 6.13 -17.13 -17.61
CA GLY A 530 6.60 -16.08 -18.51
C GLY A 530 7.90 -15.43 -18.02
N GLU A 531 7.90 -14.11 -17.95
CA GLU A 531 9.06 -13.33 -17.52
C GLU A 531 9.36 -13.48 -16.02
N HIS A 532 8.39 -13.91 -15.22
CA HIS A 532 8.51 -14.15 -13.77
C HIS A 532 8.90 -15.60 -13.45
N ALA A 533 9.17 -16.45 -14.45
CA ALA A 533 9.43 -17.88 -14.24
C ALA A 533 10.63 -18.14 -13.30
N GLY A 534 11.67 -17.32 -13.38
CA GLY A 534 12.87 -17.43 -12.55
C GLY A 534 12.72 -16.89 -11.11
N LEU A 535 11.62 -16.20 -10.79
CA LEU A 535 11.47 -15.45 -9.53
C LEU A 535 10.82 -16.27 -8.40
N GLY A 536 10.08 -17.34 -8.73
CA GLY A 536 9.40 -18.21 -7.76
C GLY A 536 8.18 -17.54 -7.11
N ASN A 537 7.95 -17.85 -5.83
CA ASN A 537 6.92 -17.19 -5.02
C ASN A 537 7.37 -15.79 -4.59
N ASN A 538 6.41 -14.98 -4.12
CA ASN A 538 6.67 -13.68 -3.54
C ASN A 538 7.60 -13.75 -2.32
N ALA A 539 8.33 -12.65 -2.10
CA ALA A 539 9.49 -12.61 -1.22
C ALA A 539 9.61 -11.27 -0.48
N MET A 540 10.40 -11.27 0.59
CA MET A 540 10.96 -10.04 1.15
C MET A 540 12.49 -10.05 0.96
N LEU A 541 13.03 -8.91 0.52
CA LEU A 541 14.44 -8.65 0.31
C LEU A 541 14.91 -7.55 1.25
N ALA A 542 16.20 -7.58 1.59
CA ALA A 542 16.89 -6.49 2.25
C ALA A 542 17.78 -5.78 1.22
N ALA A 543 17.67 -4.46 1.13
CA ALA A 543 18.52 -3.62 0.32
C ALA A 543 19.34 -2.67 1.21
N ASP A 544 20.63 -2.54 0.92
CA ASP A 544 21.50 -1.52 1.51
C ASP A 544 21.42 -0.26 0.64
N PRO A 545 20.83 0.85 1.12
CA PRO A 545 20.61 2.04 0.30
C PRO A 545 21.90 2.71 -0.20
N ALA A 546 23.02 2.52 0.51
CA ALA A 546 24.30 3.14 0.19
C ALA A 546 25.06 2.36 -0.89
N SER A 547 25.09 1.02 -0.79
CA SER A 547 25.80 0.17 -1.76
C SER A 547 24.93 -0.28 -2.94
N GLY A 548 23.61 -0.28 -2.76
CA GLY A 548 22.63 -0.85 -3.69
C GLY A 548 22.60 -2.38 -3.68
N GLU A 549 23.32 -3.04 -2.75
CA GLU A 549 23.27 -4.50 -2.58
C GLU A 549 21.86 -4.94 -2.17
N VAL A 550 21.36 -6.01 -2.78
CA VAL A 550 20.06 -6.62 -2.45
C VAL A 550 20.23 -8.11 -2.18
N ARG A 551 19.71 -8.57 -1.03
CA ARG A 551 19.69 -10.00 -0.66
C ARG A 551 18.28 -10.44 -0.27
N ARG A 552 17.84 -11.59 -0.79
CA ARG A 552 16.54 -12.18 -0.45
C ARG A 552 16.55 -12.71 0.98
N PHE A 553 15.64 -12.23 1.80
CA PHE A 553 15.53 -12.64 3.20
C PHE A 553 14.45 -13.70 3.39
N LEU A 554 13.26 -13.51 2.82
CA LEU A 554 12.13 -14.42 3.00
C LEU A 554 11.53 -14.81 1.66
N VAL A 555 11.05 -16.06 1.53
CA VAL A 555 10.14 -16.50 0.47
C VAL A 555 8.87 -17.06 1.11
N GLY A 556 7.71 -16.60 0.63
CA GLY A 556 6.40 -16.98 1.11
C GLY A 556 5.85 -18.29 0.52
N PRO A 557 4.72 -18.77 1.06
CA PRO A 557 4.00 -19.94 0.54
C PRO A 557 3.41 -19.69 -0.85
N VAL A 558 2.78 -20.72 -1.41
CA VAL A 558 2.22 -20.66 -2.77
C VAL A 558 1.06 -19.66 -2.84
N GLY A 559 1.08 -18.82 -3.87
CA GLY A 559 -0.03 -17.92 -4.19
C GLY A 559 -0.26 -16.81 -3.16
N CYS A 560 0.68 -16.58 -2.24
CA CYS A 560 0.66 -15.41 -1.37
C CYS A 560 1.38 -14.24 -2.03
N GLU A 561 1.16 -13.05 -1.47
CA GLU A 561 2.14 -11.96 -1.50
C GLU A 561 2.82 -11.81 -0.13
N ILE A 562 3.84 -10.97 -0.10
CA ILE A 562 4.47 -10.54 1.14
C ILE A 562 4.19 -9.04 1.27
N THR A 563 3.58 -8.65 2.38
CA THR A 563 3.20 -7.26 2.66
C THR A 563 3.22 -7.02 4.17
N GLY A 564 3.22 -5.74 4.57
CA GLY A 564 3.15 -5.33 5.98
C GLY A 564 4.28 -5.87 6.86
N ALA A 565 5.37 -5.11 7.02
CA ALA A 565 6.47 -5.45 7.91
C ALA A 565 6.77 -4.34 8.92
N THR A 566 7.14 -4.73 10.15
CA THR A 566 7.55 -3.81 11.21
C THR A 566 8.47 -4.55 12.20
N GLY A 567 9.18 -3.80 13.05
CA GLY A 567 10.06 -4.36 14.07
C GLY A 567 9.77 -3.87 15.48
N THR A 568 10.26 -4.60 16.48
CA THR A 568 10.36 -4.08 17.85
C THR A 568 11.43 -2.99 17.96
N PRO A 569 11.35 -2.07 18.95
CA PRO A 569 12.34 -1.00 19.10
C PRO A 569 13.81 -1.45 19.20
N ASP A 570 14.07 -2.62 19.76
CA ASP A 570 15.41 -3.22 19.86
C ASP A 570 15.87 -3.95 18.57
N GLY A 571 15.01 -4.01 17.55
CA GLY A 571 15.24 -4.68 16.28
C GLY A 571 15.32 -6.21 16.36
N ARG A 572 15.05 -6.84 17.52
CA ARG A 572 15.24 -8.29 17.72
C ARG A 572 14.06 -9.15 17.27
N THR A 573 12.91 -8.52 17.01
CA THR A 573 11.73 -9.18 16.45
C THR A 573 11.24 -8.38 15.25
N MET A 574 10.97 -9.08 14.17
CA MET A 574 10.22 -8.58 13.02
C MET A 574 8.85 -9.23 12.99
N PHE A 575 7.81 -8.44 12.77
CA PHE A 575 6.48 -8.91 12.41
C PHE A 575 6.28 -8.69 10.91
N ILE A 576 5.74 -9.68 10.22
CA ILE A 576 5.48 -9.60 8.78
C ILE A 576 4.21 -10.36 8.40
N ASN A 577 3.40 -9.81 7.50
CA ASN A 577 2.18 -10.47 7.03
C ASN A 577 2.45 -11.33 5.79
N ILE A 578 1.69 -12.42 5.71
CA ILE A 578 1.54 -13.26 4.52
C ILE A 578 0.08 -13.11 4.09
N GLN A 579 -0.15 -12.40 2.99
CA GLN A 579 -1.50 -12.13 2.48
C GLN A 579 -1.94 -13.23 1.51
N HIS A 580 -3.24 -13.52 1.49
CA HIS A 580 -3.92 -14.46 0.59
C HIS A 580 -3.20 -15.78 0.18
N PRO A 581 -2.55 -16.54 1.09
CA PRO A 581 -1.92 -17.80 0.71
C PRO A 581 -2.92 -18.72 0.00
N GLY A 582 -2.52 -19.32 -1.11
CA GLY A 582 -3.38 -20.16 -1.92
C GLY A 582 -4.33 -19.43 -2.87
N GLU A 583 -4.09 -18.14 -3.16
CA GLU A 583 -4.80 -17.49 -4.25
C GLU A 583 -4.62 -18.26 -5.56
N ALA A 584 -5.74 -18.57 -6.22
CA ALA A 584 -5.73 -19.27 -7.48
C ALA A 584 -5.17 -18.38 -8.60
N PRO A 585 -4.46 -18.92 -9.61
CA PRO A 585 -4.03 -18.17 -10.79
C PRO A 585 -5.11 -17.39 -11.56
N GLY A 586 -6.39 -17.69 -11.34
CA GLY A 586 -7.53 -16.95 -11.90
C GLY A 586 -8.35 -16.20 -10.85
N GLU A 587 -7.82 -16.06 -9.62
CA GLU A 587 -8.42 -15.34 -8.49
C GLU A 587 -9.86 -15.79 -8.15
N ARG A 588 -10.10 -17.07 -8.41
CA ARG A 588 -11.34 -17.79 -8.14
C ARG A 588 -10.96 -19.16 -7.61
N ASN A 589 -11.10 -19.32 -6.30
CA ASN A 589 -10.93 -20.60 -5.65
C ASN A 589 -12.18 -21.47 -5.81
N ASP A 590 -12.05 -22.75 -5.53
CA ASP A 590 -13.17 -23.69 -5.45
C ASP A 590 -13.46 -23.98 -3.98
N PRO A 591 -14.62 -23.60 -3.43
CA PRO A 591 -14.95 -23.85 -2.03
C PRO A 591 -14.99 -25.34 -1.67
N ALA A 592 -15.17 -26.23 -2.66
CA ALA A 592 -15.10 -27.68 -2.47
C ALA A 592 -13.66 -28.22 -2.41
N GLN A 593 -12.68 -27.44 -2.86
CA GLN A 593 -11.25 -27.77 -2.85
C GLN A 593 -10.41 -26.61 -2.31
N PRO A 594 -10.68 -26.14 -1.06
CA PRO A 594 -10.09 -24.91 -0.54
C PRO A 594 -8.57 -24.99 -0.37
N ARG A 595 -8.00 -26.20 -0.38
CA ARG A 595 -6.57 -26.47 -0.19
C ARG A 595 -5.83 -26.79 -1.50
N ARG A 596 -6.44 -26.48 -2.65
CA ARG A 596 -5.90 -26.84 -3.96
C ARG A 596 -4.51 -26.24 -4.21
N PHE A 597 -4.28 -25.01 -3.75
CA PHE A 597 -3.05 -24.26 -4.01
C PHE A 597 -2.16 -24.12 -2.78
N SER A 598 -2.75 -23.85 -1.61
CA SER A 598 -2.03 -23.76 -0.34
C SER A 598 -2.82 -24.42 0.78
N ASN A 599 -2.09 -24.90 1.79
CA ASN A 599 -2.63 -25.33 3.07
C ASN A 599 -1.90 -24.64 4.24
N TRP A 600 -1.14 -23.57 3.96
CA TRP A 600 -0.47 -22.75 4.95
C TRP A 600 -1.49 -21.85 5.68
N PRO A 601 -1.34 -21.59 7.00
CA PRO A 601 -0.24 -21.98 7.87
C PRO A 601 -0.47 -23.30 8.61
N ASP A 602 -1.71 -23.74 8.73
CA ASP A 602 -2.09 -24.79 9.68
C ASP A 602 -1.82 -26.22 9.18
N GLN A 603 -1.64 -26.40 7.87
CA GLN A 603 -1.37 -27.69 7.22
C GLN A 603 -2.39 -28.78 7.57
N ARG A 604 -3.66 -28.39 7.76
CA ARG A 604 -4.75 -29.27 8.18
C ARG A 604 -5.47 -29.93 7.00
N PRO A 605 -5.89 -31.20 7.11
CA PRO A 605 -6.65 -31.86 6.05
C PRO A 605 -8.09 -31.34 5.91
N ASP A 606 -8.66 -30.79 6.98
CA ASP A 606 -10.02 -30.26 7.11
C ASP A 606 -10.07 -28.72 7.13
N GLY A 607 -8.92 -28.07 6.91
CA GLY A 607 -8.78 -26.62 6.97
C GLY A 607 -8.83 -25.93 5.60
N ARG A 608 -8.43 -24.66 5.63
CA ARG A 608 -8.30 -23.75 4.49
C ARG A 608 -7.04 -22.91 4.70
N PRO A 609 -6.42 -22.38 3.64
CA PRO A 609 -5.31 -21.46 3.84
C PRO A 609 -5.80 -20.18 4.51
N ARG A 610 -4.93 -19.56 5.31
CA ARG A 610 -5.27 -18.35 6.09
C ARG A 610 -4.15 -17.35 6.01
N SER A 611 -4.46 -16.09 5.70
CA SER A 611 -3.49 -15.00 5.91
C SER A 611 -3.06 -14.97 7.37
N ALA A 612 -1.80 -14.66 7.63
CA ALA A 612 -1.33 -14.60 9.01
C ALA A 612 -0.11 -13.70 9.17
N THR A 613 0.05 -13.16 10.38
CA THR A 613 1.29 -12.52 10.79
C THR A 613 2.29 -13.55 11.33
N LEU A 614 3.51 -13.45 10.81
CA LEU A 614 4.71 -14.12 11.30
C LEU A 614 5.50 -13.24 12.25
N VAL A 615 6.14 -13.88 13.20
CA VAL A 615 7.20 -13.35 14.04
C VAL A 615 8.51 -13.98 13.59
N ILE A 616 9.48 -13.16 13.20
CA ILE A 616 10.81 -13.57 12.79
C ILE A 616 11.83 -13.06 13.81
N ARG A 617 12.69 -13.96 14.28
CA ARG A 617 13.76 -13.67 15.24
C ARG A 617 15.03 -14.39 14.84
N ARG A 618 16.19 -13.86 15.22
CA ARG A 618 17.44 -14.63 15.19
C ARG A 618 17.46 -15.62 16.36
N ALA A 619 17.95 -16.83 16.09
CA ALA A 619 18.06 -17.90 17.07
C ALA A 619 19.04 -17.55 18.21
N ASP A 620 20.03 -16.70 17.96
CA ASP A 620 20.97 -16.18 18.95
C ASP A 620 20.46 -14.94 19.72
N GLY A 621 19.26 -14.47 19.40
CA GLY A 621 18.64 -13.31 20.03
C GLY A 621 19.18 -11.95 19.57
N GLY A 622 19.99 -11.90 18.50
CA GLY A 622 20.46 -10.65 17.89
C GLY A 622 19.40 -9.91 17.06
N PRO A 623 19.69 -8.69 16.59
CA PRO A 623 18.80 -7.92 15.73
C PRO A 623 18.51 -8.62 14.39
N VAL A 624 17.29 -8.53 13.89
CA VAL A 624 16.92 -9.11 12.58
C VAL A 624 17.69 -8.41 11.46
N GLY A 625 18.23 -9.19 10.54
CA GLY A 625 18.97 -8.73 9.36
C GLY A 625 20.46 -8.44 9.60
N SER A 626 20.95 -8.54 10.85
CA SER A 626 22.37 -8.33 11.22
C SER A 626 23.21 -9.59 11.18
#